data_AF-A0A0E0L3X4-F1
#
_entry.id   AF-A0A0E0L3X4-F1
#
_cell.length_a   1.000
_cell.length_b   1.000
_cell.length_c   1.000
_cell.angle_alpha   90.00
_cell.angle_beta   90.00
_cell.angle_gamma   90.00
#
_symmetry.space_group_name_H-M   'P 1'
#
loop_
_entity.id
_entity.type
_entity.pdbx_description
1 polymer ?
#
loop_
_entity_poly.entity_id
_entity_poly.type
_entity_poly.pdbx_seq_one_letter_code
_entity_poly.pdbx_strand_id
1 'polypeptide(L)'
;MVSTRSIAAKAKAKQMKRPSAAAATTHELVLCHDNVVHIACLIAATSSEPIADLLSLRATCKAMHAAAKERDVGRRIPLERMENMKWMENERYIAVVNHLVGASNPDACFIVGVTLIFVHQDMEQGPLFLNKAATAGHKAAAYVLGLLLYKSDEARATGKKYISQVEGDDDEAEAGVGVKRTNRECRRCRKIAEDAVQEATWKVRGQHGRMLVLPEDNHQCTAAGCGVESGWGGYGVFCSDGCRIKHEYSKFFTEVMNYLPYSPHR
;
A
#
# COMPACT_ATOMS: atom_id res chain seq x y z
N MET A 1 -48.65 38.57 -60.93
CA MET A 1 -48.19 37.82 -59.73
C MET A 1 -49.43 37.37 -58.96
N VAL A 2 -49.86 36.13 -59.16
CA VAL A 2 -50.97 35.52 -58.42
C VAL A 2 -50.44 34.22 -57.83
N SER A 3 -50.38 34.18 -56.51
CA SER A 3 -49.75 33.13 -55.70
C SER A 3 -50.67 31.92 -55.60
N THR A 4 -50.15 30.75 -55.99
CA THR A 4 -50.80 29.46 -55.83
C THR A 4 -50.71 28.99 -54.37
N ARG A 5 -51.85 28.60 -53.78
CA ARG A 5 -51.87 27.77 -52.56
C ARG A 5 -52.71 26.53 -52.80
N SER A 6 -51.99 25.43 -52.94
CA SER A 6 -52.48 24.05 -52.95
C SER A 6 -53.03 23.65 -51.58
N ILE A 7 -54.23 23.08 -51.54
CA ILE A 7 -54.81 22.44 -50.35
C ILE A 7 -54.99 20.97 -50.70
N ALA A 8 -54.06 20.13 -50.23
CA ALA A 8 -54.14 18.68 -50.34
C ALA A 8 -54.66 18.07 -49.02
N ALA A 9 -55.51 17.07 -49.19
CA ALA A 9 -56.36 16.40 -48.20
C ALA A 9 -55.64 15.83 -46.96
N LYS A 10 -56.29 15.95 -45.78
CA LYS A 10 -55.95 15.16 -44.58
C LYS A 10 -56.72 13.84 -44.60
N ALA A 11 -56.01 12.73 -44.81
CA ALA A 11 -56.52 11.38 -44.54
C ALA A 11 -56.41 11.07 -43.04
N LYS A 12 -57.51 10.68 -42.40
CA LYS A 12 -57.54 10.19 -41.00
C LYS A 12 -57.09 8.73 -40.95
N ALA A 13 -55.94 8.45 -40.36
CA ALA A 13 -55.50 7.09 -40.03
C ALA A 13 -56.17 6.62 -38.73
N LYS A 14 -56.84 5.46 -38.81
CA LYS A 14 -57.55 4.79 -37.72
C LYS A 14 -56.53 4.09 -36.81
N GLN A 15 -56.45 4.53 -35.55
CA GLN A 15 -55.52 3.98 -34.56
C GLN A 15 -55.98 2.57 -34.14
N MET A 16 -55.25 1.53 -34.55
CA MET A 16 -55.46 0.16 -34.04
C MET A 16 -54.77 0.02 -32.68
N LYS A 17 -55.56 -0.32 -31.66
CA LYS A 17 -55.06 -0.66 -30.31
C LYS A 17 -54.20 -1.92 -30.39
N ARG A 18 -52.92 -1.79 -30.00
CA ARG A 18 -51.99 -2.90 -29.85
C ARG A 18 -52.30 -3.62 -28.53
N PRO A 19 -52.50 -4.96 -28.51
CA PRO A 19 -52.77 -5.69 -27.28
C PRO A 19 -51.55 -5.61 -26.34
N SER A 20 -51.82 -5.36 -25.06
CA SER A 20 -50.84 -5.46 -23.97
C SER A 20 -50.41 -6.92 -23.85
N ALA A 21 -49.17 -7.22 -24.24
CA ALA A 21 -48.56 -8.51 -23.99
C ALA A 21 -48.06 -8.51 -22.55
N ALA A 22 -48.62 -9.45 -21.78
CA ALA A 22 -48.35 -9.75 -20.39
C ALA A 22 -46.87 -9.61 -20.01
N ALA A 23 -46.64 -9.02 -18.84
CA ALA A 23 -45.36 -8.99 -18.16
C ALA A 23 -44.84 -10.42 -18.00
N ALA A 24 -43.94 -10.83 -18.89
CA ALA A 24 -43.05 -11.94 -18.62
C ALA A 24 -42.19 -11.50 -17.44
N THR A 25 -42.44 -12.07 -16.27
CA THR A 25 -41.54 -11.96 -15.13
C THR A 25 -40.25 -12.69 -15.47
N THR A 26 -39.38 -12.03 -16.22
CA THR A 26 -37.95 -12.26 -16.09
C THR A 26 -37.63 -11.92 -14.64
N HIS A 27 -37.46 -12.94 -13.82
CA HIS A 27 -36.73 -12.79 -12.57
C HIS A 27 -35.30 -12.45 -12.99
N GLU A 28 -35.06 -11.17 -13.32
CA GLU A 28 -33.71 -10.62 -13.35
C GLU A 28 -33.16 -10.95 -11.97
N LEU A 29 -32.15 -11.82 -11.93
CA LEU A 29 -31.28 -11.94 -10.78
C LEU A 29 -30.55 -10.61 -10.69
N VAL A 30 -31.24 -9.59 -10.15
CA VAL A 30 -30.65 -8.32 -9.80
C VAL A 30 -29.62 -8.67 -8.73
N LEU A 31 -28.37 -8.80 -9.15
CA LEU A 31 -27.26 -8.93 -8.22
C LEU A 31 -27.34 -7.71 -7.31
N CYS A 32 -27.47 -7.94 -6.00
CA CYS A 32 -27.41 -6.84 -5.05
C CYS A 32 -26.06 -6.12 -5.23
N HIS A 33 -26.05 -4.82 -4.92
CA HIS A 33 -24.88 -3.99 -5.11
C HIS A 33 -23.62 -4.60 -4.47
N ASP A 34 -23.76 -5.20 -3.29
CA ASP A 34 -22.66 -5.86 -2.57
C ASP A 34 -22.03 -7.01 -3.36
N ASN A 35 -22.83 -7.81 -4.09
CA ASN A 35 -22.30 -8.87 -4.94
C ASN A 35 -21.52 -8.30 -6.13
N VAL A 36 -22.00 -7.19 -6.70
CA VAL A 36 -21.34 -6.50 -7.81
C VAL A 36 -20.01 -5.90 -7.35
N VAL A 37 -19.97 -5.27 -6.17
CA VAL A 37 -18.75 -4.78 -5.52
C VAL A 37 -17.80 -5.93 -5.22
N HIS A 38 -18.29 -7.05 -4.71
CA HIS A 38 -17.47 -8.23 -4.44
C HIS A 38 -16.79 -8.76 -5.71
N ILE A 39 -17.52 -8.85 -6.82
CA ILE A 39 -16.95 -9.24 -8.13
C ILE A 39 -15.87 -8.24 -8.56
N ALA A 40 -16.11 -6.93 -8.44
CA ALA A 40 -15.12 -5.91 -8.78
C ALA A 40 -13.88 -6.00 -7.88
N CYS A 41 -14.05 -6.26 -6.58
CA CYS A 41 -12.96 -6.49 -5.64
C CYS A 41 -12.14 -7.74 -5.98
N LEU A 42 -12.79 -8.83 -6.41
CA LEU A 42 -12.10 -10.03 -6.86
C LEU A 42 -11.26 -9.72 -8.10
N ILE A 43 -11.84 -9.07 -9.11
CA ILE A 43 -11.12 -8.64 -10.32
C ILE A 43 -9.92 -7.76 -9.95
N ALA A 44 -10.12 -6.75 -9.10
CA ALA A 44 -9.06 -5.87 -8.61
C ALA A 44 -7.90 -6.64 -7.95
N ALA A 45 -8.21 -7.67 -7.15
CA ALA A 45 -7.22 -8.46 -6.42
C ALA A 45 -6.52 -9.53 -7.29
N THR A 46 -7.20 -10.08 -8.30
CA THR A 46 -6.73 -11.27 -9.03
C THR A 46 -6.30 -11.00 -10.45
N SER A 47 -6.68 -9.88 -11.06
CA SER A 47 -6.28 -9.52 -12.42
C SER A 47 -4.77 -9.27 -12.55
N SER A 48 -4.19 -9.67 -13.68
CA SER A 48 -2.81 -9.30 -14.07
C SER A 48 -2.71 -7.84 -14.53
N GLU A 49 -3.81 -7.23 -14.96
CA GLU A 49 -3.89 -5.84 -15.42
C GLU A 49 -5.06 -5.10 -14.74
N PRO A 50 -5.03 -4.94 -13.40
CA PRO A 50 -6.21 -4.56 -12.62
C PRO A 50 -6.82 -3.23 -13.05
N ILE A 51 -6.00 -2.26 -13.48
CA ILE A 51 -6.50 -0.96 -13.95
C ILE A 51 -7.22 -1.08 -15.30
N ALA A 52 -6.69 -1.86 -16.24
CA ALA A 52 -7.32 -2.05 -17.54
C ALA A 52 -8.63 -2.82 -17.39
N ASP A 53 -8.63 -3.89 -16.60
CA ASP A 53 -9.81 -4.71 -16.37
C ASP A 53 -10.91 -3.97 -15.63
N LEU A 54 -10.58 -3.14 -14.63
CA LEU A 54 -11.57 -2.29 -13.96
C LEU A 54 -12.13 -1.21 -14.89
N LEU A 55 -11.34 -0.66 -15.81
CA LEU A 55 -11.85 0.28 -16.82
C LEU A 55 -12.80 -0.40 -17.81
N SER A 56 -12.46 -1.61 -18.25
CA SER A 56 -13.34 -2.46 -19.06
C SER A 56 -14.63 -2.80 -18.30
N LEU A 57 -14.52 -3.19 -17.03
CA LEU A 57 -15.66 -3.51 -16.17
C LEU A 57 -16.59 -2.30 -16.02
N ARG A 58 -16.04 -1.09 -15.84
CA ARG A 58 -16.80 0.17 -15.77
C ARG A 58 -17.58 0.46 -17.05
N ALA A 59 -17.11 0.01 -18.20
CA ALA A 59 -17.79 0.25 -19.48
C ALA A 59 -18.97 -0.70 -19.73
N THR A 60 -19.10 -1.79 -18.96
CA THR A 60 -20.13 -2.82 -19.20
C THR A 60 -21.54 -2.36 -18.86
N CYS A 61 -21.76 -1.83 -17.65
CA CYS A 61 -23.07 -1.37 -17.19
C CYS A 61 -22.99 -0.37 -16.03
N LYS A 62 -24.11 0.30 -15.73
CA LYS A 62 -24.21 1.30 -14.64
C LYS A 62 -23.86 0.74 -13.26
N ALA A 63 -24.28 -0.51 -12.98
CA ALA A 63 -24.00 -1.15 -11.69
C ALA A 63 -22.51 -1.41 -11.50
N MET A 64 -21.84 -1.95 -12.52
CA MET A 64 -20.39 -2.17 -12.52
C MET A 64 -19.61 -0.86 -12.51
N HIS A 65 -20.09 0.17 -13.22
CA HIS A 65 -19.51 1.50 -13.17
C HIS A 65 -19.53 2.11 -11.76
N ALA A 66 -20.63 1.91 -11.02
CA ALA A 66 -20.73 2.36 -9.63
C ALA A 66 -19.82 1.53 -8.72
N ALA A 67 -19.91 0.19 -8.81
CA ALA A 67 -19.12 -0.73 -7.98
C ALA A 67 -17.61 -0.52 -8.12
N ALA A 68 -17.11 -0.34 -9.34
CA ALA A 68 -15.68 -0.13 -9.59
C ALA A 68 -15.13 1.22 -9.06
N LYS A 69 -16.00 2.14 -8.62
CA LYS A 69 -15.60 3.38 -7.93
C LYS A 69 -15.60 3.26 -6.42
N GLU A 70 -16.10 2.15 -5.88
CA GLU A 70 -16.10 1.93 -4.44
C GLU A 70 -14.69 1.84 -3.88
N ARG A 71 -14.49 2.42 -2.69
CA ARG A 71 -13.17 2.45 -2.04
C ARG A 71 -12.64 1.04 -1.79
N ASP A 72 -13.52 0.09 -1.48
CA ASP A 72 -13.14 -1.30 -1.25
C ASP A 72 -12.50 -1.95 -2.48
N VAL A 73 -12.89 -1.55 -3.70
CA VAL A 73 -12.26 -2.04 -4.94
C VAL A 73 -10.84 -1.51 -5.06
N GLY A 74 -10.65 -0.19 -4.89
CA GLY A 74 -9.32 0.43 -4.92
C GLY A 74 -8.39 -0.13 -3.84
N ARG A 75 -8.92 -0.43 -2.65
CA ARG A 75 -8.16 -1.00 -1.54
C ARG A 75 -7.57 -2.38 -1.85
N ARG A 76 -8.14 -3.12 -2.82
CA ARG A 76 -7.69 -4.47 -3.20
C ARG A 76 -6.71 -4.52 -4.35
N ILE A 77 -6.39 -3.39 -5.00
CA ILE A 77 -5.49 -3.38 -6.15
C ILE A 77 -4.05 -3.63 -5.67
N PRO A 78 -3.39 -4.71 -6.11
CA PRO A 78 -2.01 -5.01 -5.76
C PRO A 78 -1.05 -4.17 -6.61
N LEU A 79 -0.29 -3.27 -5.98
CA LEU A 79 0.62 -2.39 -6.72
C LEU A 79 1.82 -3.14 -7.31
N GLU A 80 2.19 -4.32 -6.80
CA GLU A 80 3.26 -5.14 -7.38
C GLU A 80 2.96 -5.58 -8.82
N ARG A 81 1.68 -5.66 -9.21
CA ARG A 81 1.29 -6.03 -10.58
C ARG A 81 1.36 -4.86 -11.56
N MET A 82 1.68 -3.68 -11.07
CA MET A 82 1.73 -2.45 -11.85
C MET A 82 3.15 -2.02 -12.19
N GLU A 83 4.15 -2.89 -12.05
CA GLU A 83 5.56 -2.60 -12.37
C GLU A 83 5.74 -2.08 -13.80
N ASN A 84 5.08 -2.68 -14.79
CA ASN A 84 5.18 -2.21 -16.17
C ASN A 84 4.68 -0.76 -16.31
N MET A 85 3.51 -0.43 -15.72
CA MET A 85 2.96 0.93 -15.75
C MET A 85 3.88 1.92 -15.02
N LYS A 86 4.46 1.49 -13.89
CA LYS A 86 5.39 2.29 -13.09
C LYS A 86 6.64 2.71 -13.85
N TRP A 87 7.19 1.82 -14.68
CA TRP A 87 8.40 2.10 -15.45
C TRP A 87 8.12 2.76 -16.80
N MET A 88 7.04 2.37 -17.49
CA MET A 88 6.74 2.83 -18.85
C MET A 88 5.79 4.03 -18.90
N GLU A 89 4.90 4.17 -17.91
CA GLU A 89 3.84 5.19 -17.83
C GLU A 89 3.84 5.87 -16.45
N ASN A 90 5.00 6.33 -15.98
CA ASN A 90 5.21 6.79 -14.60
C ASN A 90 4.21 7.88 -14.15
N GLU A 91 3.83 8.82 -15.02
CA GLU A 91 2.82 9.85 -14.70
C GLU A 91 1.44 9.23 -14.40
N ARG A 92 1.03 8.26 -15.22
CA ARG A 92 -0.22 7.52 -15.03
C ARG A 92 -0.15 6.68 -13.76
N TYR A 93 0.98 6.03 -13.50
CA TYR A 93 1.21 5.27 -12.28
C TYR A 93 1.06 6.16 -11.03
N ILE A 94 1.68 7.33 -11.01
CA ILE A 94 1.57 8.29 -9.90
C ILE A 94 0.11 8.72 -9.70
N ALA A 95 -0.63 9.01 -10.78
CA ALA A 95 -2.04 9.35 -10.68
C ALA A 95 -2.87 8.21 -10.08
N VAL A 96 -2.60 6.96 -10.44
CA VAL A 96 -3.25 5.79 -9.83
C VAL A 96 -2.90 5.65 -8.36
N VAL A 97 -1.61 5.74 -7.99
CA VAL A 97 -1.18 5.68 -6.58
C VAL A 97 -1.91 6.73 -5.74
N ASN A 98 -1.98 7.98 -6.21
CA ASN A 98 -2.70 9.05 -5.52
C ASN A 98 -4.19 8.75 -5.37
N HIS A 99 -4.83 8.17 -6.39
CA HIS A 99 -6.22 7.73 -6.29
C HIS A 99 -6.39 6.62 -5.25
N LEU A 100 -5.47 5.65 -5.23
CA LEU A 100 -5.49 4.51 -4.33
C LEU A 100 -5.24 4.88 -2.87
N VAL A 101 -4.46 5.93 -2.60
CA VAL A 101 -4.34 6.53 -1.27
C VAL A 101 -5.69 7.03 -0.76
N GLY A 102 -6.50 7.65 -1.63
CA GLY A 102 -7.87 8.07 -1.30
C GLY A 102 -8.80 6.90 -0.97
N ALA A 103 -8.52 5.71 -1.52
CA ALA A 103 -9.20 4.45 -1.22
C ALA A 103 -8.60 3.72 0.01
N SER A 104 -7.59 4.28 0.67
CA SER A 104 -6.85 3.64 1.78
C SER A 104 -6.24 2.29 1.39
N ASN A 105 -5.73 2.18 0.16
CA ASN A 105 -4.97 1.03 -0.28
C ASN A 105 -3.65 0.94 0.52
N PRO A 106 -3.35 -0.22 1.15
CA PRO A 106 -2.19 -0.38 2.03
C PRO A 106 -0.85 -0.15 1.31
N ASP A 107 -0.69 -0.68 0.10
CA ASP A 107 0.56 -0.55 -0.67
C ASP A 107 0.78 0.91 -1.08
N ALA A 108 -0.28 1.59 -1.53
CA ALA A 108 -0.23 2.99 -1.92
C ALA A 108 0.12 3.90 -0.72
N CYS A 109 -0.51 3.65 0.43
CA CYS A 109 -0.19 4.35 1.68
C CYS A 109 1.25 4.07 2.14
N PHE A 110 1.76 2.84 1.97
CA PHE A 110 3.15 2.51 2.27
C PHE A 110 4.13 3.32 1.40
N ILE A 111 3.94 3.31 0.07
CA ILE A 111 4.80 4.04 -0.88
C ILE A 111 4.81 5.54 -0.58
N VAL A 112 3.63 6.14 -0.37
CA VAL A 112 3.53 7.56 -0.02
C VAL A 112 4.16 7.87 1.34
N GLY A 113 3.95 7.03 2.35
CA GLY A 113 4.55 7.20 3.67
C GLY A 113 6.08 7.17 3.62
N VAL A 114 6.66 6.18 2.94
CA VAL A 114 8.12 6.08 2.71
C VAL A 114 8.63 7.31 1.96
N THR A 115 7.95 7.73 0.89
CA THR A 115 8.35 8.90 0.10
C THR A 115 8.35 10.16 0.95
N LEU A 116 7.30 10.40 1.74
CA LEU A 116 7.21 11.57 2.62
C LEU A 116 8.36 11.60 3.65
N ILE A 117 8.67 10.46 4.29
CA ILE A 117 9.73 10.39 5.30
C ILE A 117 11.12 10.55 4.68
N PHE A 118 11.44 9.75 3.65
CA PHE A 118 12.82 9.61 3.18
C PHE A 118 13.19 10.57 2.05
N VAL A 119 12.21 11.09 1.31
CA VAL A 119 12.44 12.07 0.24
C VAL A 119 12.10 13.49 0.71
N HIS A 120 10.93 13.67 1.31
CA HIS A 120 10.43 15.00 1.69
C HIS A 120 10.76 15.40 3.14
N GLN A 121 11.31 14.48 3.95
CA GLN A 121 11.58 14.68 5.37
C GLN A 121 10.35 15.10 6.18
N ASP A 122 9.15 14.73 5.71
CA ASP A 122 7.88 15.00 6.36
C ASP A 122 7.59 13.90 7.40
N MET A 123 8.12 14.14 8.60
CA MET A 123 7.94 13.30 9.78
C MET A 123 6.56 13.47 10.45
N GLU A 124 5.74 14.42 10.00
CA GLU A 124 4.38 14.60 10.51
C GLU A 124 3.39 13.74 9.74
N GLN A 125 3.38 13.83 8.40
CA GLN A 125 2.43 13.11 7.57
C GLN A 125 2.88 11.69 7.22
N GLY A 126 4.17 11.48 6.98
CA GLY A 126 4.68 10.18 6.52
C GLY A 126 4.34 9.02 7.46
N PRO A 127 4.58 9.13 8.78
CA PRO A 127 4.18 8.11 9.75
C PRO A 127 2.66 7.85 9.79
N LEU A 128 1.82 8.85 9.50
CA LEU A 128 0.36 8.66 9.45
C LEU A 128 -0.05 7.74 8.30
N PHE A 129 0.58 7.87 7.13
CA PHE A 129 0.35 6.97 6.00
C PHE A 129 0.89 5.56 6.27
N LEU A 130 2.08 5.45 6.87
CA LEU A 130 2.60 4.15 7.30
C LEU A 130 1.67 3.49 8.33
N ASN A 131 1.08 4.24 9.25
CA ASN A 131 0.13 3.71 10.22
C ASN A 131 -1.15 3.21 9.54
N LYS A 132 -1.69 3.94 8.56
CA LYS A 132 -2.84 3.48 7.76
C LYS A 132 -2.54 2.16 7.06
N ALA A 133 -1.36 2.04 6.45
CA ALA A 133 -0.94 0.80 5.80
C ALA A 133 -0.74 -0.35 6.81
N ALA A 134 -0.07 -0.07 7.94
CA ALA A 134 0.20 -1.06 8.99
C ALA A 134 -1.10 -1.59 9.62
N THR A 135 -2.04 -0.71 9.96
CA THR A 135 -3.36 -1.09 10.49
C THR A 135 -4.23 -1.85 9.48
N ALA A 136 -3.96 -1.68 8.18
CA ALA A 136 -4.54 -2.49 7.12
C ALA A 136 -3.81 -3.82 6.86
N GLY A 137 -2.77 -4.15 7.65
CA GLY A 137 -2.03 -5.42 7.57
C GLY A 137 -0.74 -5.38 6.75
N HIS A 138 -0.30 -4.21 6.28
CA HIS A 138 0.93 -4.09 5.48
C HIS A 138 2.18 -4.24 6.35
N LYS A 139 2.77 -5.45 6.38
CA LYS A 139 3.90 -5.78 7.25
C LYS A 139 5.12 -4.87 7.08
N ALA A 140 5.50 -4.51 5.85
CA ALA A 140 6.65 -3.61 5.66
C ALA A 140 6.39 -2.19 6.17
N ALA A 141 5.12 -1.76 6.21
CA ALA A 141 4.76 -0.46 6.76
C ALA A 141 4.82 -0.50 8.30
N ALA A 142 4.30 -1.58 8.89
CA ALA A 142 4.44 -1.85 10.32
C ALA A 142 5.91 -1.92 10.74
N TYR A 143 6.77 -2.56 9.94
CA TYR A 143 8.21 -2.61 10.17
C TYR A 143 8.84 -1.22 10.22
N VAL A 144 8.68 -0.41 9.17
CA VAL A 144 9.28 0.94 9.11
C VAL A 144 8.74 1.83 10.22
N LEU A 145 7.41 1.85 10.43
CA LEU A 145 6.79 2.61 11.51
C LEU A 145 7.28 2.14 12.89
N GLY A 146 7.41 0.83 13.07
CA GLY A 146 7.92 0.22 14.30
C GLY A 146 9.33 0.72 14.65
N LEU A 147 10.23 0.74 13.66
CA LEU A 147 11.59 1.26 13.84
C LEU A 147 11.61 2.76 14.17
N LEU A 148 10.79 3.56 13.48
CA LEU A 148 10.70 5.01 13.72
C LEU A 148 10.20 5.33 15.13
N LEU A 149 9.16 4.63 15.58
CA LEU A 149 8.58 4.82 16.92
C LEU A 149 9.46 4.26 18.04
N TYR A 150 10.20 3.17 17.77
CA TYR A 150 11.07 2.53 18.77
C TYR A 150 12.15 3.48 19.31
N LYS A 151 12.53 4.48 18.51
CA LYS A 151 13.53 5.49 18.85
C LYS A 151 13.07 6.44 19.96
N SER A 152 11.80 6.84 19.99
CA SER A 152 11.26 7.74 21.03
C SER A 152 10.97 6.95 22.29
N ASP A 153 11.36 7.49 23.45
CA ASP A 153 11.07 6.87 24.74
C ASP A 153 9.57 6.69 24.95
N GLU A 154 8.80 7.72 24.58
CA GLU A 154 7.34 7.78 24.71
C GLU A 154 6.63 6.76 23.80
N ALA A 155 7.13 6.60 22.58
CA ALA A 155 6.50 5.73 21.57
C ALA A 155 7.12 4.32 21.49
N ARG A 156 8.13 4.02 22.32
CA ARG A 156 8.89 2.77 22.21
C ARG A 156 8.03 1.51 22.34
N ALA A 157 7.08 1.51 23.27
CA ALA A 157 6.17 0.39 23.47
C ALA A 157 5.32 0.12 22.22
N THR A 158 4.83 1.18 21.59
CA THR A 158 4.10 1.12 20.31
C THR A 158 4.99 0.61 19.19
N GLY A 159 6.24 1.08 19.11
CA GLY A 159 7.23 0.58 18.16
C GLY A 159 7.47 -0.92 18.31
N LYS A 160 7.66 -1.41 19.55
CA LYS A 160 7.78 -2.84 19.85
C LYS A 160 6.58 -3.63 19.38
N LYS A 161 5.36 -3.13 19.60
CA LYS A 161 4.11 -3.77 19.19
C LYS A 161 4.02 -3.95 17.67
N TYR A 162 4.42 -2.94 16.88
CA TYR A 162 4.42 -3.12 15.43
C TYR A 162 5.48 -4.14 14.97
N ILE A 163 6.66 -4.15 15.60
CA ILE A 163 7.69 -5.13 15.23
C ILE A 163 7.30 -6.56 15.64
N SER A 164 6.57 -6.76 16.74
CA SER A 164 6.05 -8.10 17.09
C SER A 164 5.02 -8.58 16.06
N GLN A 165 4.10 -7.71 15.62
CA GLN A 165 3.11 -8.04 14.59
C GLN A 165 3.73 -8.47 13.24
N VAL A 166 4.95 -8.00 12.93
CA VAL A 166 5.64 -8.34 11.67
C VAL A 166 6.10 -9.80 11.67
N GLU A 167 6.74 -10.25 12.76
CA GLU A 167 7.18 -11.65 12.91
C GLU A 167 5.99 -12.61 13.01
N GLY A 168 4.84 -12.12 13.50
CA GLY A 168 3.67 -12.91 13.80
C GLY A 168 3.67 -13.31 15.27
N ASP A 169 2.49 -13.35 15.86
CA ASP A 169 2.31 -13.97 17.17
C ASP A 169 2.42 -15.48 16.94
N ASP A 170 3.64 -16.02 16.93
CA ASP A 170 3.80 -17.43 17.32
C ASP A 170 3.17 -17.50 18.72
N ASP A 171 2.08 -18.27 18.85
CA ASP A 171 1.29 -18.43 20.07
C ASP A 171 2.18 -18.28 21.31
N GLU A 172 1.81 -17.38 22.23
CA GLU A 172 2.46 -17.17 23.54
C GLU A 172 2.36 -18.40 24.46
N ALA A 173 2.40 -19.62 23.91
CA ALA A 173 2.61 -20.85 24.64
C ALA A 173 4.11 -21.01 24.91
N GLU A 174 4.51 -20.47 26.06
CA GLU A 174 5.76 -20.76 26.78
C GLU A 174 7.07 -20.28 26.12
N ALA A 175 7.36 -18.99 26.28
CA ALA A 175 8.73 -18.48 26.18
C ALA A 175 9.58 -18.99 27.36
N GLY A 176 10.00 -20.26 27.29
CA GLY A 176 11.13 -20.76 28.06
C GLY A 176 12.44 -20.09 27.66
N VAL A 177 13.41 -20.06 28.58
CA VAL A 177 14.79 -19.62 28.30
C VAL A 177 15.37 -20.48 27.19
N GLY A 178 15.55 -19.93 25.99
CA GLY A 178 16.19 -20.62 24.86
C GLY A 178 15.41 -20.67 23.55
N VAL A 179 14.19 -20.11 23.46
CA VAL A 179 13.47 -20.05 22.17
C VAL A 179 14.22 -19.12 21.19
N LYS A 180 14.61 -19.69 20.05
CA LYS A 180 15.26 -18.98 18.95
C LYS A 180 14.26 -17.99 18.35
N ARG A 181 14.27 -16.75 18.84
CA ARG A 181 13.49 -15.64 18.25
C ARG A 181 13.87 -15.51 16.78
N THR A 182 12.97 -15.88 15.88
CA THR A 182 13.21 -15.68 14.45
C THR A 182 13.16 -14.19 14.14
N ASN A 183 13.97 -13.79 13.16
CA ASN A 183 13.98 -12.41 12.65
C ASN A 183 13.84 -12.46 11.13
N ARG A 184 12.95 -13.34 10.67
CA ARG A 184 12.83 -13.72 9.27
C ARG A 184 11.94 -12.72 8.56
N GLU A 185 10.81 -12.39 9.16
CA GLU A 185 9.86 -11.48 8.57
C GLU A 185 10.37 -10.04 8.62
N CYS A 186 11.06 -9.63 9.69
CA CYS A 186 11.74 -8.33 9.75
C CYS A 186 12.80 -8.22 8.66
N ARG A 187 13.63 -9.26 8.41
CA ARG A 187 14.59 -9.25 7.28
C ARG A 187 13.90 -9.09 5.92
N ARG A 188 12.76 -9.75 5.72
CA ARG A 188 11.98 -9.64 4.48
C ARG A 188 11.39 -8.24 4.32
N CYS A 189 10.79 -7.71 5.38
CA CYS A 189 10.22 -6.36 5.41
C CYS A 189 11.30 -5.29 5.24
N ARG A 190 12.48 -5.51 5.82
CA ARG A 190 13.64 -4.65 5.64
C ARG A 190 14.01 -4.51 4.18
N LYS A 191 14.15 -5.63 3.45
CA LYS A 191 14.45 -5.61 2.02
C LYS A 191 13.40 -4.84 1.22
N ILE A 192 12.11 -5.10 1.47
CA ILE A 192 11.01 -4.37 0.81
C ILE A 192 11.08 -2.87 1.08
N ALA A 193 11.38 -2.48 2.33
CA ALA A 193 11.52 -1.09 2.71
C ALA A 193 12.76 -0.43 2.09
N GLU A 194 13.90 -1.12 2.06
CA GLU A 194 15.13 -0.66 1.40
C GLU A 194 14.89 -0.42 -0.10
N ASP A 195 14.29 -1.39 -0.80
CA ASP A 195 13.94 -1.27 -2.22
C ASP A 195 13.01 -0.08 -2.48
N ALA A 196 11.99 0.12 -1.62
CA ALA A 196 11.06 1.24 -1.73
C ALA A 196 11.72 2.60 -1.48
N VAL A 197 12.62 2.69 -0.50
CA VAL A 197 13.38 3.91 -0.21
C VAL A 197 14.32 4.23 -1.37
N GLN A 198 15.06 3.23 -1.87
CA GLN A 198 15.97 3.39 -3.00
C GLN A 198 15.23 3.89 -4.24
N GLU A 199 14.05 3.34 -4.51
CA GLU A 199 13.25 3.75 -5.65
C GLU A 199 12.69 5.18 -5.51
N ALA A 200 12.19 5.54 -4.33
CA ALA A 200 11.68 6.88 -4.07
C ALA A 200 12.79 7.94 -4.20
N THR A 201 14.00 7.61 -3.74
CA THR A 201 15.17 8.51 -3.75
C THR A 201 15.86 8.59 -5.12
N TRP A 202 15.91 7.51 -5.89
CA TRP A 202 16.52 7.49 -7.24
C TRP A 202 15.90 8.52 -8.20
N LYS A 203 14.59 8.80 -8.06
CA LYS A 203 13.88 9.78 -8.88
C LYS A 203 14.21 11.24 -8.51
N VAL A 204 14.81 11.49 -7.34
CA VAL A 204 15.19 12.83 -6.87
C VAL A 204 16.68 13.07 -7.11
N ARG A 205 17.03 13.47 -8.33
CA ARG A 205 18.39 13.98 -8.59
C ARG A 205 18.59 15.29 -7.81
N GLY A 206 19.55 15.28 -6.87
CA GLY A 206 20.27 16.48 -6.45
C GLY A 206 19.71 17.29 -5.28
N GLN A 207 18.59 16.90 -4.66
CA GLN A 207 18.19 17.49 -3.37
C GLN A 207 18.71 16.64 -2.23
N HIS A 208 19.84 17.11 -1.70
CA HIS A 208 20.59 16.53 -0.60
C HIS A 208 19.76 16.61 0.68
N GLY A 209 18.96 15.59 0.93
CA GLY A 209 18.34 15.40 2.23
C GLY A 209 19.45 15.30 3.27
N ARG A 210 19.43 16.20 4.26
CA ARG A 210 20.25 16.01 5.47
C ARG A 210 19.95 14.61 5.99
N MET A 211 21.02 13.83 6.15
CA MET A 211 21.04 12.55 6.87
C MET A 211 20.08 12.61 8.05
N LEU A 212 19.21 11.62 8.20
CA LEU A 212 18.59 11.36 9.49
C LEU A 212 19.74 11.01 10.44
N VAL A 213 20.27 12.02 11.12
CA VAL A 213 21.28 11.82 12.17
C VAL A 213 20.51 11.32 13.38
N LEU A 214 20.55 10.02 13.57
CA LEU A 214 19.91 9.36 14.68
C LEU A 214 20.93 9.31 15.83
N PRO A 215 20.61 9.82 17.04
CA PRO A 215 21.53 9.81 18.17
C PRO A 215 22.06 8.40 18.47
N GLU A 216 23.34 8.33 18.85
CA GLU A 216 23.94 7.10 19.33
C GLU A 216 23.22 6.62 20.58
N ASP A 217 22.82 5.36 20.55
CA ASP A 217 22.09 4.72 21.61
C ASP A 217 23.13 3.89 22.39
N ASN A 218 23.51 4.37 23.58
CA ASN A 218 24.75 4.06 24.31
C ASN A 218 24.77 2.66 24.97
N HIS A 219 24.40 1.60 24.24
CA HIS A 219 24.16 0.26 24.81
C HIS A 219 25.12 -0.81 24.32
N GLN A 220 25.31 -1.82 25.17
CA GLN A 220 26.19 -2.98 24.96
C GLN A 220 25.69 -4.03 23.95
N CYS A 221 24.60 -3.76 23.22
CA CYS A 221 24.09 -4.70 22.20
C CYS A 221 24.78 -4.46 20.88
N THR A 222 25.88 -5.17 20.64
CA THR A 222 26.57 -5.16 19.35
C THR A 222 25.82 -6.03 18.34
N ALA A 223 26.12 -5.90 17.04
CA ALA A 223 25.64 -6.82 16.00
C ALA A 223 26.03 -8.30 16.26
N ALA A 224 26.87 -8.53 17.26
CA ALA A 224 27.39 -9.79 17.77
C ALA A 224 26.55 -10.40 18.92
N GLY A 225 25.58 -9.68 19.49
CA GLY A 225 24.77 -10.11 20.64
C GLY A 225 25.14 -9.40 21.95
N CYS A 226 24.31 -9.56 22.99
CA CYS A 226 24.59 -8.97 24.30
C CYS A 226 25.85 -9.60 24.93
N GLY A 227 26.87 -8.79 25.25
CA GLY A 227 27.91 -9.16 26.22
C GLY A 227 28.89 -10.26 25.81
N VAL A 228 29.15 -10.48 24.52
CA VAL A 228 30.17 -11.43 24.03
C VAL A 228 31.12 -10.72 23.07
N GLU A 229 32.44 -10.86 23.30
CA GLU A 229 33.50 -10.23 22.48
C GLU A 229 33.55 -10.75 21.04
N SER A 230 33.04 -11.96 20.81
CA SER A 230 32.96 -12.60 19.50
C SER A 230 31.50 -12.89 19.20
N GLY A 231 30.94 -12.18 18.23
CA GLY A 231 29.57 -12.41 17.80
C GLY A 231 29.35 -13.84 17.37
N TRP A 232 28.24 -14.41 17.82
CA TRP A 232 27.79 -15.72 17.36
C TRP A 232 27.75 -15.70 15.84
N GLY A 233 28.71 -16.42 15.24
CA GLY A 233 28.92 -16.43 13.80
C GLY A 233 27.65 -16.80 13.06
N GLY A 234 27.17 -15.90 12.21
CA GLY A 234 26.21 -16.20 11.14
C GLY A 234 24.77 -16.52 11.54
N TYR A 235 24.43 -16.69 12.82
CA TYR A 235 23.07 -17.10 13.23
C TYR A 235 22.40 -16.05 14.11
N GLY A 236 21.26 -15.54 13.64
CA GLY A 236 20.42 -14.53 14.30
C GLY A 236 19.79 -15.05 15.59
N VAL A 237 20.57 -15.09 16.66
CA VAL A 237 20.12 -15.34 18.03
C VAL A 237 20.26 -14.04 18.79
N PHE A 238 19.13 -13.45 19.17
CA PHE A 238 19.09 -12.19 19.91
C PHE A 238 18.81 -12.45 21.39
N CYS A 239 19.59 -11.81 22.28
CA CYS A 239 19.41 -11.89 23.74
C CYS A 239 18.07 -11.31 24.22
N SER A 240 17.48 -10.38 23.46
CA SER A 240 16.16 -9.79 23.75
C SER A 240 15.54 -9.24 22.47
N ASP A 241 14.22 -9.03 22.48
CA ASP A 241 13.55 -8.29 21.40
C ASP A 241 14.06 -6.86 21.28
N GLY A 242 14.47 -6.26 22.40
CA GLY A 242 15.09 -4.94 22.37
C GLY A 242 16.36 -4.90 21.53
N CYS A 243 17.23 -5.92 21.63
CA CYS A 243 18.46 -5.99 20.85
C CYS A 243 18.24 -6.47 19.41
N ARG A 244 17.19 -7.27 19.17
CA ARG A 244 16.70 -7.58 17.82
C ARG A 244 16.22 -6.34 17.07
N ILE A 245 15.35 -5.55 17.69
CA ILE A 245 14.81 -4.32 17.09
C ILE A 245 15.94 -3.30 16.84
N LYS A 246 16.88 -3.15 17.80
CA LYS A 246 18.06 -2.28 17.62
C LYS A 246 18.97 -2.76 16.47
N HIS A 247 19.16 -4.06 16.31
CA HIS A 247 19.90 -4.60 15.16
C HIS A 247 19.21 -4.25 13.84
N GLU A 248 17.89 -4.45 13.75
CA GLU A 248 17.11 -4.09 12.55
C GLU A 248 17.14 -2.59 12.28
N TYR A 249 17.03 -1.76 13.31
CA TYR A 249 17.18 -0.32 13.22
C TYR A 249 18.55 0.05 12.63
N SER A 250 19.63 -0.45 13.23
CA SER A 250 20.99 -0.19 12.74
C SER A 250 21.16 -0.67 11.31
N LYS A 251 20.73 -1.89 10.98
CA LYS A 251 20.87 -2.44 9.62
C LYS A 251 20.10 -1.61 8.60
N PHE A 252 18.82 -1.33 8.84
CA PHE A 252 17.98 -0.60 7.91
C PHE A 252 18.51 0.82 7.67
N PHE A 253 18.82 1.56 8.73
CA PHE A 253 19.32 2.92 8.57
C PHE A 253 20.74 2.96 8.04
N THR A 254 21.64 2.02 8.38
CA THR A 254 22.97 1.95 7.73
C THR A 254 22.82 1.75 6.22
N GLU A 255 21.97 0.82 5.76
CA GLU A 255 21.83 0.59 4.32
C GLU A 255 21.12 1.74 3.61
N VAL A 256 20.01 2.25 4.16
CA VAL A 256 19.36 3.46 3.63
C VAL A 256 20.35 4.63 3.56
N MET A 257 21.22 4.78 4.56
CA MET A 257 22.25 5.82 4.57
C MET A 257 23.38 5.57 3.57
N ASN A 258 23.75 4.33 3.28
CA ASN A 258 24.73 3.99 2.23
C ASN A 258 24.22 4.35 0.83
N TYR A 259 22.90 4.34 0.61
CA TYR A 259 22.27 4.75 -0.64
C TYR A 259 22.03 6.27 -0.72
N LEU A 260 22.17 7.01 0.38
CA LEU A 260 22.14 8.47 0.40
C LEU A 260 23.56 9.00 0.17
N PRO A 261 23.82 9.82 -0.87
CA PRO A 261 25.17 10.24 -1.18
C PRO A 261 25.82 10.99 -0.01
N TYR A 262 27.01 10.51 0.37
CA TYR A 262 27.90 11.11 1.36
C TYR A 262 28.17 12.58 1.01
N SER A 263 27.83 13.51 1.90
CA SER A 263 28.24 14.90 1.77
C SER A 263 29.55 15.07 2.54
N PRO A 264 30.73 15.17 1.89
CA PRO A 264 31.94 15.56 2.60
C PRO A 264 31.75 17.02 3.04
N HIS A 265 31.94 17.23 4.34
CA HIS A 265 31.78 18.50 5.03
C HIS A 265 32.36 19.71 4.26
N ARG A 266 31.60 20.82 4.24
CA ARG A 266 32.12 22.18 4.12
C ARG A 266 31.70 22.94 5.37
#